data_AF-A0A355IUI9-F1
#
_entry.id   AF-A0A355IUI9-F1
#
_cell.length_a   1.000
_cell.length_b   1.000
_cell.length_c   1.000
_cell.angle_alpha   90.00
_cell.angle_beta   90.00
_cell.angle_gamma   90.00
#
_symmetry.space_group_name_H-M   'P 1'
#
loop_
_entity.id
_entity.type
_entity.pdbx_description
1 polymer ?
#
loop_
_entity_poly.entity_id
_entity_poly.type
_entity_poly.pdbx_seq_one_letter_code
_entity_poly.pdbx_strand_id
1 'polypeptide(L)'
;MISSILFISGGEIVVVLFFALLFFGAKGIPDIARTLGKGMREFKKATDEIKREIESSTGDFKKDFDDIKSSVTRETESITKDLDEVKSSITRETESITKDFNEVGSSITKETEDITKDINKSMEDDAPKTTTP
;
A
#
# COMPACT_ATOMS: atom_id res chain seq x y z
N MET A 1 29.38 23.19 -16.93
CA MET A 1 29.68 24.28 -15.98
C MET A 1 30.31 23.80 -14.67
N ILE A 2 29.87 22.69 -14.08
CA ILE A 2 30.49 22.16 -12.85
C ILE A 2 31.91 21.62 -13.09
N SER A 3 32.20 21.02 -14.26
CA SER A 3 33.55 20.55 -14.60
C SER A 3 34.61 21.65 -14.57
N SER A 4 34.27 22.90 -14.86
CA SER A 4 35.23 24.01 -14.84
C SER A 4 35.77 24.31 -13.43
N ILE A 5 35.00 23.98 -12.39
CA ILE A 5 35.42 24.12 -10.98
C ILE A 5 36.35 22.97 -10.56
N LEU A 6 36.25 21.80 -11.19
CA LEU A 6 37.10 20.63 -10.90
C LEU A 6 38.47 20.71 -11.58
N PHE A 7 38.62 21.51 -12.64
CA PHE A 7 39.91 21.74 -13.32
C PHE A 7 40.70 22.92 -12.75
N ILE A 8 40.22 23.58 -11.69
CA ILE A 8 40.96 24.68 -11.07
C ILE A 8 42.23 24.12 -10.40
N SER A 9 43.35 24.38 -11.03
CA SER A 9 44.67 24.02 -10.52
C SER A 9 45.01 24.87 -9.29
N GLY A 10 46.00 24.42 -8.48
CA GLY A 10 46.43 25.17 -7.30
C GLY A 10 46.90 26.60 -7.60
N GLY A 11 47.43 26.85 -8.81
CA GLY A 11 47.86 28.18 -9.24
C GLY A 11 46.68 29.14 -9.46
N GLU A 12 45.59 28.67 -10.05
CA GLU A 12 44.39 29.49 -10.29
C GLU A 12 43.70 29.89 -8.98
N ILE A 13 43.68 28.99 -7.99
CA ILE A 13 43.21 29.30 -6.63
C ILE A 13 44.00 30.44 -6.00
N VAL A 14 45.34 30.45 -6.17
CA VAL A 14 46.19 31.54 -5.64
C VAL A 14 45.87 32.88 -6.31
N VAL A 15 45.63 32.89 -7.63
CA VAL A 15 45.23 34.11 -8.36
C VAL A 15 43.87 34.64 -7.88
N VAL A 16 42.89 33.76 -7.70
CA VAL A 16 41.56 34.13 -7.17
C VAL A 16 41.69 34.67 -5.74
N LEU A 17 42.49 34.04 -4.89
CA LEU A 17 42.75 34.53 -3.53
C LEU A 17 43.45 35.89 -3.57
N PHE A 18 44.40 36.11 -4.48
CA PHE A 18 45.07 37.41 -4.63
C PHE A 18 44.08 38.53 -4.96
N PHE A 19 43.17 38.30 -5.90
CA PHE A 19 42.09 39.26 -6.18
C PHE A 19 41.14 39.42 -4.99
N ALA A 20 40.77 38.33 -4.32
CA ALA A 20 39.94 38.42 -3.12
C ALA A 20 40.62 39.23 -2.00
N LEU A 21 41.94 39.13 -1.84
CA LEU A 21 42.73 39.96 -0.93
C LEU A 21 42.80 41.43 -1.37
N LEU A 22 42.75 41.74 -2.66
CA LEU A 22 42.67 43.12 -3.15
C LEU A 22 41.31 43.76 -2.84
N PHE A 23 40.22 43.02 -3.03
CA PHE A 23 38.87 43.52 -2.78
C PHE A 23 38.52 43.58 -1.28
N PHE A 24 38.86 42.53 -0.52
CA PHE A 24 38.46 42.39 0.89
C PHE A 24 39.60 42.67 1.88
N GLY A 25 40.84 42.81 1.41
CA GLY A 25 42.03 42.94 2.26
C GLY A 25 42.49 41.61 2.87
N ALA A 26 43.74 41.57 3.34
CA ALA A 26 44.30 40.39 4.03
C ALA A 26 43.56 40.01 5.33
N LYS A 27 42.79 40.94 5.92
CA LYS A 27 41.99 40.71 7.14
C LYS A 27 40.55 40.27 6.85
N GLY A 28 40.00 40.58 5.66
CA GLY A 28 38.58 40.33 5.36
C GLY A 28 38.21 38.84 5.33
N ILE A 29 39.01 38.02 4.65
CA ILE A 29 38.76 36.57 4.57
C ILE A 29 38.79 35.89 5.96
N PRO A 30 39.83 36.10 6.80
CA PRO A 30 39.86 35.56 8.17
C PRO A 30 38.68 36.00 9.03
N ASP A 31 38.23 37.26 8.93
CA ASP A 31 37.17 37.79 9.78
C ASP A 31 35.79 37.26 9.39
N ILE A 32 35.52 37.10 8.09
CA ILE A 32 34.31 36.42 7.58
C ILE A 32 34.32 34.96 8.02
N ALA A 33 35.43 34.25 7.87
CA ALA A 33 35.55 32.85 8.30
C ALA A 33 35.31 32.68 9.80
N ARG A 34 35.84 33.59 10.64
CA ARG A 34 35.61 33.59 12.09
C ARG A 34 34.16 33.86 12.45
N THR A 35 33.51 34.79 11.77
CA THR A 35 32.11 35.16 12.03
C THR A 35 31.16 34.07 11.58
N LEU A 36 31.35 33.52 10.38
CA LEU A 36 30.60 32.36 9.88
C LEU A 36 30.84 31.12 10.75
N GLY A 37 32.07 30.88 11.19
CA GLY A 37 32.39 29.75 12.08
C GLY A 37 31.68 29.86 13.44
N LYS A 38 31.64 31.06 14.03
CA LYS A 38 30.86 31.32 15.25
C LYS A 38 29.35 31.14 14.99
N GLY A 39 28.83 31.71 13.91
CA GLY A 39 27.42 31.61 13.53
C GLY A 39 26.99 30.16 13.29
N MET A 40 27.78 29.39 12.55
CA MET A 40 27.53 27.96 12.30
C MET A 40 27.57 27.14 13.59
N ARG A 41 28.47 27.46 14.52
CA ARG A 41 28.55 26.79 15.83
C ARG A 41 27.32 27.07 16.68
N GLU A 42 26.87 28.31 16.76
CA GLU A 42 25.66 28.67 17.51
C GLU A 42 24.39 28.12 16.84
N PHE A 43 24.30 28.18 15.50
CA PHE A 43 23.22 27.55 14.74
C PHE A 43 23.15 26.04 14.97
N LYS A 44 24.30 25.35 14.96
CA LYS A 44 24.37 23.91 15.26
C LYS A 44 23.92 23.60 16.68
N LYS A 45 24.36 24.38 17.68
CA LYS A 45 23.92 24.19 19.07
C LYS A 45 22.41 24.36 19.22
N ALA A 46 21.84 25.43 18.66
CA ALA A 46 20.40 25.66 18.69
C ALA A 46 19.62 24.53 18.00
N THR A 47 20.12 24.06 16.86
CA THR A 47 19.52 22.91 16.15
C THR A 47 19.62 21.62 16.98
N ASP A 48 20.76 21.36 17.63
CA ASP A 48 20.96 20.18 18.49
C ASP A 48 20.07 20.23 19.74
N GLU A 49 19.79 21.42 20.27
CA GLU A 49 18.88 21.63 21.41
C GLU A 49 17.42 21.38 21.02
N ILE A 50 16.97 21.96 19.90
CA ILE A 50 15.64 21.68 19.31
C ILE A 50 15.48 20.19 19.03
N LYS A 51 16.50 19.53 18.49
CA LYS A 51 16.46 18.08 18.23
C LYS A 51 16.24 17.29 19.51
N ARG A 52 16.92 17.63 20.62
CA ARG A 52 16.75 16.95 21.92
C ARG A 52 15.38 17.21 22.53
N GLU A 53 14.86 18.42 22.41
CA GLU A 53 13.53 18.78 22.88
C GLU A 53 12.43 18.03 22.10
N ILE A 54 12.61 17.88 20.78
CA ILE A 54 11.74 17.06 19.94
C ILE A 54 11.88 15.57 20.29
N GLU A 55 13.09 15.02 20.43
CA GLU A 55 13.28 13.60 20.77
C GLU A 55 12.70 13.26 22.16
N SER A 56 12.86 14.14 23.14
CA SER A 56 12.28 13.97 24.48
C SER A 56 10.76 14.09 24.47
N SER A 57 10.19 15.05 23.75
CA SER A 57 8.73 15.21 23.61
C SER A 57 8.09 14.10 22.75
N THR A 58 8.81 13.60 21.76
CA THR A 58 8.35 12.52 20.87
C THR A 58 8.51 11.15 21.51
N GLY A 59 9.41 10.96 22.48
CA GLY A 59 9.57 9.70 23.21
C GLY A 59 8.30 9.28 23.94
N ASP A 60 7.67 10.23 24.64
CA ASP A 60 6.40 9.99 25.34
C ASP A 60 5.24 9.85 24.35
N PHE A 61 5.16 10.71 23.33
CA PHE A 61 4.14 10.62 22.29
C PHE A 61 4.22 9.31 21.48
N LYS A 62 5.43 8.83 21.18
CA LYS A 62 5.66 7.58 20.45
C LYS A 62 5.23 6.37 21.26
N LYS A 63 5.46 6.39 22.57
CA LYS A 63 5.02 5.32 23.47
C LYS A 63 3.50 5.24 23.52
N ASP A 64 2.82 6.38 23.68
CA ASP A 64 1.35 6.46 23.64
C ASP A 64 0.80 6.02 22.27
N PHE A 65 1.46 6.40 21.18
CA PHE A 65 1.06 6.02 19.82
C PHE A 65 1.30 4.52 19.53
N ASP A 66 2.40 3.94 20.03
CA ASP A 66 2.70 2.51 19.90
C ASP A 66 1.71 1.68 20.74
N ASP A 67 1.33 2.15 21.93
CA ASP A 67 0.30 1.52 22.76
C ASP A 67 -1.06 1.52 22.05
N ILE A 68 -1.50 2.68 21.52
CA ILE A 68 -2.74 2.80 20.73
C ILE A 68 -2.69 1.90 19.48
N LYS A 69 -1.56 1.91 18.75
CA LYS A 69 -1.38 1.07 17.55
C LYS A 69 -1.49 -0.41 17.91
N SER A 70 -0.94 -0.84 19.03
CA SER A 70 -0.99 -2.23 19.48
C SER A 70 -2.43 -2.66 19.85
N SER A 71 -3.19 -1.79 20.51
CA SER A 71 -4.60 -2.03 20.85
C SER A 71 -5.48 -2.11 19.60
N VAL A 72 -5.36 -1.15 18.67
CA VAL A 72 -6.13 -1.12 17.42
C VAL A 72 -5.80 -2.31 16.53
N THR A 73 -4.52 -2.68 16.42
CA THR A 73 -4.10 -3.84 15.62
C THR A 73 -4.69 -5.13 16.19
N ARG A 74 -4.66 -5.29 17.51
CA ARG A 74 -5.18 -6.49 18.18
C ARG A 74 -6.70 -6.63 18.01
N GLU A 75 -7.44 -5.53 18.13
CA GLU A 75 -8.89 -5.50 17.92
C GLU A 75 -9.27 -5.77 16.46
N THR A 76 -8.52 -5.18 15.52
CA THR A 76 -8.68 -5.45 14.08
C THR A 76 -8.40 -6.91 13.75
N GLU A 77 -7.37 -7.51 14.34
CA GLU A 77 -7.02 -8.92 14.11
C GLU A 77 -8.11 -9.87 14.64
N SER A 78 -8.69 -9.59 15.81
CA SER A 78 -9.85 -10.35 16.31
C SER A 78 -11.06 -10.22 15.39
N ILE A 79 -11.37 -9.02 14.93
CA ILE A 79 -12.49 -8.79 14.00
C ILE A 79 -12.26 -9.53 12.68
N THR A 80 -11.04 -9.54 12.15
CA THR A 80 -10.74 -10.30 10.91
C THR A 80 -10.88 -11.81 11.09
N LYS A 81 -10.50 -12.36 12.26
CA LYS A 81 -10.66 -13.79 12.56
C LYS A 81 -12.13 -14.18 12.68
N ASP A 82 -12.92 -13.36 13.38
CA ASP A 82 -14.36 -13.59 13.54
C ASP A 82 -15.07 -13.50 12.17
N LEU A 83 -14.67 -12.55 11.31
CA LEU A 83 -15.19 -12.42 9.95
C LEU A 83 -14.84 -13.62 9.06
N ASP A 84 -13.61 -14.13 9.14
CA ASP A 84 -13.20 -15.33 8.40
C ASP A 84 -13.96 -16.58 8.86
N GLU A 85 -14.23 -16.70 10.17
CA GLU A 85 -15.07 -17.77 10.71
C GLU A 85 -16.49 -17.70 10.16
N VAL A 86 -17.12 -16.51 10.23
CA VAL A 86 -18.46 -16.26 9.67
C VAL A 86 -18.50 -16.55 8.17
N LYS A 87 -17.50 -16.07 7.41
CA LYS A 87 -17.38 -16.34 5.96
C LYS A 87 -17.28 -17.82 5.66
N SER A 88 -16.53 -18.57 6.46
CA SER A 88 -16.39 -20.02 6.29
C SER A 88 -17.72 -20.74 6.53
N SER A 89 -18.49 -20.32 7.53
CA SER A 89 -19.80 -20.88 7.85
C SER A 89 -20.81 -20.59 6.74
N ILE A 90 -20.87 -19.34 6.27
CA ILE A 90 -21.75 -18.94 5.16
C ILE A 90 -21.38 -19.67 3.87
N THR A 91 -20.09 -19.82 3.57
CA THR A 91 -19.64 -20.57 2.38
C THR A 91 -20.14 -22.01 2.43
N ARG A 92 -19.99 -22.70 3.57
CA ARG A 92 -20.46 -24.09 3.73
C ARG A 92 -21.97 -24.21 3.57
N GLU A 93 -22.72 -23.30 4.18
CA GLU A 93 -24.18 -23.29 4.09
C GLU A 93 -24.65 -23.00 2.64
N THR A 94 -23.98 -22.06 1.96
CA THR A 94 -24.25 -21.73 0.55
C THR A 94 -23.90 -22.90 -0.39
N GLU A 95 -22.82 -23.63 -0.11
CA GLU A 95 -22.45 -24.83 -0.86
C GLU A 95 -23.49 -25.94 -0.70
N SER A 96 -23.99 -26.18 0.53
CA SER A 96 -25.08 -27.14 0.75
C SER A 96 -26.36 -26.74 0.02
N ILE A 97 -26.76 -25.47 0.11
CA ILE A 97 -27.94 -24.96 -0.59
C ILE A 97 -27.78 -25.09 -2.12
N THR A 98 -26.61 -24.78 -2.66
CA THR A 98 -26.33 -24.91 -4.10
C THR A 98 -26.38 -26.37 -4.55
N LYS A 99 -25.90 -27.30 -3.72
CA LYS A 99 -25.95 -28.73 -4.00
C LYS A 99 -27.39 -29.24 -4.01
N ASP A 100 -28.16 -28.91 -2.98
CA ASP A 100 -29.56 -29.31 -2.85
C ASP A 100 -30.40 -28.77 -4.02
N PHE A 101 -30.16 -27.52 -4.41
CA PHE A 101 -30.85 -26.90 -5.54
C PHE A 101 -30.53 -27.59 -6.88
N ASN A 102 -29.27 -27.96 -7.11
CA ASN A 102 -28.87 -28.72 -8.30
C ASN A 102 -29.50 -30.12 -8.31
N GLU A 103 -29.59 -30.79 -7.16
CA GLU A 103 -30.22 -32.10 -7.04
C GLU A 103 -31.73 -32.03 -7.36
N VAL A 104 -32.43 -31.01 -6.84
CA VAL A 104 -33.84 -30.72 -7.15
C VAL A 104 -34.02 -30.45 -8.65
N GLY A 105 -33.19 -29.60 -9.25
CA GLY A 105 -33.26 -29.29 -10.69
C GLY A 105 -33.03 -30.52 -11.57
N SER A 106 -32.10 -31.40 -11.19
CA SER A 106 -31.83 -32.65 -11.91
C SER A 106 -33.01 -33.63 -11.85
N SER A 107 -33.71 -33.68 -10.70
CA SER A 107 -34.88 -34.53 -10.50
C SER A 107 -36.06 -34.06 -11.32
N ILE A 108 -36.34 -32.75 -11.32
CA ILE A 108 -37.39 -32.14 -12.16
C ILE A 108 -37.11 -32.37 -13.64
N THR A 109 -35.85 -32.19 -14.08
CA THR A 109 -35.49 -32.37 -15.49
C THR A 109 -35.75 -33.81 -15.95
N LYS A 110 -35.35 -34.80 -15.15
CA LYS A 110 -35.62 -36.22 -15.45
C LYS A 110 -37.11 -36.52 -15.51
N GLU A 111 -37.88 -36.06 -14.54
CA GLU A 111 -39.33 -36.26 -14.51
C GLU A 111 -40.02 -35.63 -15.73
N THR A 112 -39.60 -34.43 -16.15
CA THR A 112 -40.11 -33.79 -17.37
C THR A 112 -39.70 -34.52 -18.66
N GLU A 113 -38.51 -35.13 -18.68
CA GLU A 113 -38.02 -35.90 -19.82
C GLU A 113 -38.81 -37.20 -20.00
N ASP A 114 -39.12 -37.89 -18.90
CA ASP A 114 -39.94 -39.11 -18.91
C ASP A 114 -41.38 -38.81 -19.33
N ILE A 115 -42.00 -37.75 -18.79
CA ILE A 115 -43.34 -37.29 -19.20
C ILE A 115 -43.35 -36.94 -20.70
N THR A 116 -42.31 -36.26 -21.21
CA THR A 116 -42.22 -35.91 -22.63
C THR A 116 -42.10 -37.15 -23.52
N LYS A 117 -41.32 -38.16 -23.10
CA LYS A 117 -41.21 -39.44 -23.81
C LYS A 117 -42.54 -40.19 -23.86
N ASP A 118 -43.28 -40.23 -22.74
CA ASP A 118 -44.58 -40.89 -22.66
C ASP A 118 -45.65 -40.19 -23.52
N ILE A 119 -45.64 -38.84 -23.55
CA ILE A 119 -46.50 -38.05 -24.43
C ILE A 119 -46.18 -38.34 -25.90
N ASN A 120 -44.91 -38.30 -26.29
CA ASN A 120 -44.54 -38.51 -27.70
C ASN A 120 -44.87 -39.93 -28.16
N LYS A 121 -44.62 -40.93 -27.31
CA LYS A 121 -44.94 -42.35 -27.59
C LYS A 121 -46.44 -42.61 -27.73
N SER A 122 -47.27 -41.92 -26.96
CA SER A 122 -48.74 -42.02 -27.08
C SER A 122 -49.29 -41.29 -28.29
N MET A 123 -48.61 -40.25 -28.79
CA MET A 123 -48.96 -39.59 -30.06
C MET A 123 -48.55 -40.41 -31.30
N GLU A 124 -47.48 -41.22 -31.20
CA GLU A 124 -46.99 -42.02 -32.33
C GLU A 124 -47.84 -43.28 -32.61
N ASP A 125 -48.61 -43.75 -31.63
CA ASP A 125 -49.50 -44.93 -31.75
C ASP A 125 -50.88 -44.60 -32.36
N ASP A 126 -51.25 -43.31 -32.42
CA ASP A 126 -52.50 -42.81 -33.04
C ASP A 126 -52.27 -42.16 -34.41
N ALA A 127 -51.05 -42.26 -34.97
CA ALA A 127 -50.78 -41.81 -36.32
C ALA A 127 -51.62 -42.65 -37.30
N PRO A 128 -52.59 -42.04 -38.05
CA PRO A 128 -53.41 -42.79 -38.98
C PRO A 128 -52.48 -43.43 -40.00
N LYS A 129 -52.54 -44.76 -40.13
CA LYS A 129 -51.90 -45.46 -41.24
C LYS A 129 -52.49 -44.86 -42.51
N THR A 130 -51.76 -43.95 -43.15
CA THR A 130 -52.10 -43.46 -44.48
C THR A 130 -51.99 -44.65 -45.41
N THR A 131 -53.11 -45.30 -45.65
CA THR A 131 -53.29 -46.21 -46.77
C THR A 131 -53.20 -45.34 -48.02
N THR A 132 -52.00 -45.27 -48.59
CA THR A 132 -51.81 -44.76 -49.95
C THR A 132 -52.55 -45.72 -50.89
N PRO A 133 -53.43 -45.24 -51.79
CA PRO A 133 -54.15 -46.08 -52.74
C PRO A 133 -53.22 -46.76 -53.75
#